data_AF-A0A7X7C4K9-F1
#
_entry.id   AF-A0A7X7C4K9-F1
#
_cell.length_a   1.000
_cell.length_b   1.000
_cell.length_c   1.000
_cell.angle_alpha   90.00
_cell.angle_beta   90.00
_cell.angle_gamma   90.00
#
_symmetry.space_group_name_H-M   'P 1'
#
loop_
_entity.id
_entity.type
_entity.pdbx_description
1 polymer ?
#
loop_
_entity_poly.entity_id
_entity_poly.type
_entity_poly.pdbx_seq_one_letter_code
_entity_poly.pdbx_strand_id
1 'polypeptide(L)'
;DVDLSGSPYTYSVTNTVWGIVGDATAGGWDADTEMTYDPEIGVWNITTELNAGQFKFRANNDWGINLGGSIGNLSYGGDNISIEEGTYTITLDLSDSQQYKGTIVKQ
;
A
#
# COMPACT_ATOMS: atom_id res chain seq x y z
N ASP A 1 21.30 -36.43 16.91
CA ASP A 1 21.31 -35.46 15.79
C ASP A 1 19.94 -34.86 15.63
N VAL A 2 19.83 -33.54 15.77
CA VAL A 2 18.58 -32.80 15.54
C VAL A 2 18.54 -32.49 14.05
N ASP A 3 17.60 -33.08 13.33
CA ASP A 3 17.31 -32.79 11.93
C ASP A 3 16.72 -31.38 11.81
N LEU A 4 17.47 -30.48 11.19
CA LEU A 4 17.06 -29.15 10.78
C LEU A 4 16.70 -29.20 9.29
N SER A 5 15.71 -30.00 8.92
CA SER A 5 15.13 -30.00 7.58
C SER A 5 14.35 -28.69 7.38
N GLY A 6 15.13 -27.62 7.17
CA GLY A 6 14.68 -26.31 6.76
C GLY A 6 13.91 -26.45 5.47
N SER A 7 12.59 -26.28 5.56
CA SER A 7 11.79 -26.02 4.38
C SER A 7 12.37 -24.77 3.73
N PRO A 8 12.87 -24.83 2.48
CA PRO A 8 13.32 -23.62 1.81
C PRO A 8 12.11 -22.69 1.72
N TYR A 9 12.17 -21.55 2.39
CA TYR A 9 11.20 -20.48 2.16
C TYR A 9 11.33 -20.08 0.70
N THR A 10 10.33 -20.45 -0.11
CA THR A 10 10.23 -20.00 -1.50
C THR A 10 9.79 -18.55 -1.49
N TYR A 11 10.74 -17.63 -1.67
CA TYR A 11 10.44 -16.23 -1.90
C TYR A 11 10.17 -16.04 -3.40
N SER A 12 8.94 -15.67 -3.75
CA SER A 12 8.61 -15.18 -5.10
C SER A 12 8.78 -13.67 -5.12
N VAL A 13 9.65 -13.16 -5.98
CA VAL A 13 9.74 -11.72 -6.27
C VAL A 13 8.71 -11.40 -7.34
N THR A 14 7.52 -10.98 -6.92
CA THR A 14 6.51 -10.45 -7.85
C THR A 14 6.76 -8.96 -8.01
N ASN A 15 7.20 -8.54 -9.21
CA ASN A 15 7.22 -7.12 -9.54
C ASN A 15 5.79 -6.60 -9.49
N THR A 16 5.55 -5.64 -8.59
CA THR A 16 4.26 -4.99 -8.42
C THR A 16 4.43 -3.51 -8.70
N VAL A 17 3.45 -2.90 -9.37
CA VAL A 17 3.22 -1.46 -9.32
C VAL A 17 2.14 -1.21 -8.28
N TRP A 18 2.24 -0.12 -7.53
CA TRP A 18 1.30 0.18 -6.46
C TRP A 18 0.64 1.53 -6.69
N GLY A 19 -0.65 1.58 -6.41
CA GLY A 19 -1.45 2.80 -6.39
C GLY A 19 -2.31 2.89 -5.14
N ILE A 20 -2.92 4.06 -4.96
CA ILE A 20 -4.07 4.22 -4.07
C ILE A 20 -5.37 4.20 -4.88
N VAL A 21 -6.42 3.61 -4.34
CA VAL A 21 -7.74 3.48 -5.00
C VAL A 21 -8.84 3.69 -3.98
N GLY A 22 -9.90 4.40 -4.36
CA GLY A 22 -11.05 4.66 -3.49
C GLY A 22 -11.80 5.93 -3.84
N ASP A 23 -12.96 6.15 -3.20
CA ASP A 23 -13.80 7.32 -3.43
C ASP A 23 -13.14 8.66 -3.01
N ALA A 24 -12.10 8.61 -2.18
CA ALA A 24 -11.23 9.75 -1.92
C ALA A 24 -10.37 10.14 -3.14
N THR A 25 -10.12 9.22 -4.07
CA THR A 25 -9.26 9.43 -5.24
C THR A 25 -10.08 9.83 -6.47
N ALA A 26 -9.45 10.49 -7.45
CA ALA A 26 -10.13 10.93 -8.68
C ALA A 26 -10.73 9.78 -9.51
N GLY A 27 -10.11 8.59 -9.46
CA GLY A 27 -10.55 7.38 -10.17
C GLY A 27 -11.61 6.56 -9.43
N GLY A 28 -12.00 6.96 -8.22
CA GLY A 28 -12.91 6.18 -7.40
C GLY A 28 -12.37 4.77 -7.11
N TRP A 29 -13.27 3.79 -7.03
CA TRP A 29 -12.91 2.37 -6.88
C TRP A 29 -12.53 1.68 -8.21
N ASP A 30 -12.62 2.40 -9.33
CA ASP A 30 -12.45 1.86 -10.68
C ASP A 30 -11.00 1.93 -11.18
N ALA A 31 -10.24 2.95 -10.77
CA ALA A 31 -8.87 3.18 -11.26
C ALA A 31 -7.91 3.61 -10.16
N ASP A 32 -6.70 3.05 -10.20
CA ASP A 32 -5.62 3.43 -9.29
C ASP A 32 -5.09 4.84 -9.60
N THR A 33 -4.74 5.57 -8.55
CA THR A 33 -3.82 6.70 -8.64
C THR A 33 -2.42 6.17 -8.32
N GLU A 34 -1.60 6.02 -9.36
CA GLU A 34 -0.29 5.36 -9.32
C GLU A 34 0.71 6.06 -8.36
N MET A 35 1.40 5.25 -7.55
CA MET A 35 2.53 5.69 -6.72
C MET A 35 3.85 5.47 -7.47
N THR A 36 4.88 6.21 -7.06
CA THR A 36 6.24 6.03 -7.57
C THR A 36 7.10 5.32 -6.52
N TYR A 37 7.86 4.31 -6.93
CA TYR A 37 8.83 3.67 -6.05
C TYR A 37 10.09 4.52 -5.92
N ASP A 38 10.48 4.83 -4.68
CA ASP A 38 11.74 5.46 -4.35
C ASP A 38 12.76 4.38 -3.92
N PRO A 39 13.77 4.08 -4.75
CA PRO A 39 14.77 3.06 -4.44
C PRO A 39 15.80 3.48 -3.38
N GLU A 40 15.94 4.78 -3.06
CA GLU A 40 16.91 5.24 -2.07
C GLU A 40 16.43 4.93 -0.64
N ILE A 41 15.13 5.08 -0.40
CA ILE A 41 14.50 4.81 0.90
C ILE A 41 13.63 3.54 0.91
N GLY A 42 13.40 2.93 -0.25
CA GLY A 42 12.75 1.64 -0.39
C GLY A 42 11.23 1.67 -0.20
N VAL A 43 10.56 2.78 -0.48
CA VAL A 43 9.11 2.95 -0.29
C VAL A 43 8.42 3.42 -1.56
N TRP A 44 7.14 3.11 -1.70
CA TRP A 44 6.27 3.77 -2.67
C TRP A 44 5.80 5.11 -2.11
N ASN A 45 5.73 6.14 -2.94
CA ASN A 45 5.28 7.47 -2.54
C ASN A 45 4.37 8.12 -3.59
N ILE A 46 3.45 8.97 -3.13
CA ILE A 46 2.65 9.86 -3.96
C ILE A 46 2.33 11.14 -3.19
N THR A 47 2.36 12.28 -3.89
CA THR A 47 1.73 13.52 -3.42
C THR A 47 0.52 13.80 -4.30
N THR A 48 -0.68 13.82 -3.73
CA THR A 48 -1.92 14.01 -4.49
C THR A 48 -3.00 14.72 -3.67
N GLU A 49 -3.95 15.31 -4.38
CA GLU A 49 -5.18 15.85 -3.78
C GLU A 49 -6.21 14.71 -3.61
N LEU A 50 -6.85 14.68 -2.45
CA LEU A 50 -7.88 13.72 -2.09
C LEU A 50 -9.14 14.43 -1.63
N ASN A 51 -10.29 13.85 -1.97
CA ASN A 51 -11.57 14.22 -1.38
C ASN A 51 -11.71 13.57 0.01
N ALA A 52 -12.65 14.07 0.81
CA ALA A 52 -13.10 13.34 1.99
C ALA A 52 -13.73 12.01 1.56
N GLY A 53 -13.26 10.90 2.16
CA GLY A 53 -13.65 9.57 1.72
C GLY A 53 -12.73 8.50 2.28
N GLN A 54 -12.55 7.45 1.49
CA GLN A 54 -11.84 6.23 1.83
C GLN A 54 -10.95 5.81 0.67
N PHE A 55 -9.84 5.13 1.00
CA PHE A 55 -8.97 4.50 0.01
C PHE A 55 -8.33 3.21 0.53
N LYS A 56 -7.69 2.47 -0.37
CA LYS A 56 -6.79 1.35 -0.11
C LYS A 56 -5.53 1.50 -0.94
N PHE A 57 -4.49 0.76 -0.58
CA PHE A 57 -3.40 0.49 -1.51
C PHE A 57 -3.77 -0.74 -2.35
N ARG A 58 -3.54 -0.69 -3.66
CA ARG A 58 -3.80 -1.80 -4.59
C ARG A 58 -2.59 -1.98 -5.49
N ALA A 59 -2.24 -3.23 -5.74
CA ALA A 59 -1.14 -3.55 -6.64
C ALA A 59 -1.67 -3.93 -8.03
N ASN A 60 -0.93 -3.54 -9.06
CA ASN A 60 -1.15 -3.93 -10.46
C ASN A 60 -2.56 -3.58 -11.00
N ASN A 61 -3.23 -2.59 -10.42
CA ASN A 61 -4.60 -2.22 -10.78
C ASN A 61 -5.58 -3.42 -10.74
N ASP A 62 -5.32 -4.38 -9.83
CA ASP A 62 -6.10 -5.60 -9.64
C ASP A 62 -6.33 -5.89 -8.15
N TRP A 63 -7.47 -6.48 -7.82
CA TRP A 63 -7.87 -6.72 -6.43
C TRP A 63 -7.15 -7.90 -5.76
N GLY A 64 -6.37 -8.70 -6.50
CA GLY A 64 -5.65 -9.84 -5.95
C GLY A 64 -4.69 -9.48 -4.82
N ILE A 65 -4.06 -8.29 -4.89
CA ILE A 65 -3.19 -7.77 -3.83
C ILE A 65 -3.63 -6.35 -3.49
N ASN A 66 -4.18 -6.18 -2.29
CA ASN A 66 -4.56 -4.87 -1.76
C ASN A 66 -4.35 -4.82 -0.25
N LEU A 67 -4.03 -3.64 0.27
CA LEU A 67 -3.74 -3.39 1.67
C LEU A 67 -4.64 -2.30 2.23
N GLY A 68 -5.08 -2.51 3.47
CA GLY A 68 -5.91 -1.57 4.22
C GLY A 68 -5.74 -1.78 5.73
N GLY A 69 -6.63 -1.20 6.52
CA GLY A 69 -6.62 -1.22 7.97
C GLY A 69 -5.99 0.04 8.56
N SER A 70 -5.21 -0.13 9.62
CA SER A 70 -4.49 1.00 10.22
C SER A 70 -3.26 1.33 9.37
N ILE A 71 -3.02 2.61 9.08
CA ILE A 71 -1.87 3.04 8.27
C ILE A 71 -0.52 2.55 8.83
N GLY A 72 -0.40 2.40 10.16
CA GLY A 72 0.81 1.90 10.82
C GLY A 72 0.90 0.37 10.91
N ASN A 73 -0.15 -0.35 10.49
CA ASN A 73 -0.22 -1.82 10.52
C ASN A 73 -1.23 -2.32 9.47
N LEU A 74 -0.79 -2.31 8.22
CA LEU A 74 -1.59 -2.67 7.06
C LEU A 74 -1.71 -4.18 6.92
N SER A 75 -2.88 -4.64 6.48
CA SER A 75 -3.17 -6.05 6.27
C SER A 75 -3.75 -6.29 4.86
N TYR A 76 -3.43 -7.45 4.29
CA TYR A 76 -4.03 -7.90 3.05
C TYR A 76 -5.55 -7.96 3.18
N GLY A 77 -6.25 -7.30 2.25
CA GLY A 77 -7.71 -7.25 2.27
C GLY A 77 -8.31 -6.48 3.46
N GLY A 78 -7.50 -5.78 4.27
CA GLY A 78 -7.97 -5.04 5.45
C GLY A 78 -8.97 -3.94 5.12
N ASP A 79 -9.60 -3.36 6.14
CA ASP A 79 -10.63 -2.32 5.96
C ASP A 79 -10.11 -1.10 5.17
N ASN A 80 -11.01 -0.31 4.61
CA ASN A 80 -10.61 0.92 3.93
C ASN A 80 -10.04 1.95 4.92
N ILE A 81 -9.15 2.81 4.44
CA ILE A 81 -8.53 3.88 5.20
C ILE A 81 -9.32 5.17 4.95
N SER A 82 -9.94 5.73 5.99
CA SER A 82 -10.64 7.02 5.90
C SER A 82 -9.67 8.19 5.84
N ILE A 83 -10.02 9.21 5.07
CA ILE A 83 -9.26 10.45 4.94
C ILE A 83 -10.19 11.65 4.74
N GLU A 84 -9.77 12.81 5.23
CA GLU A 84 -10.43 14.09 4.98
C GLU A 84 -9.92 14.72 3.68
N GLU A 85 -10.63 15.72 3.17
CA GLU A 85 -10.18 16.45 1.99
C GLU A 85 -8.85 17.19 2.22
N GLY A 86 -8.01 17.20 1.18
CA GLY A 86 -6.77 17.96 1.15
C GLY A 86 -5.68 17.34 0.27
N THR A 87 -4.53 18.01 0.24
CA THR A 87 -3.33 17.50 -0.42
C THR A 87 -2.46 16.77 0.59
N TYR A 88 -2.05 15.55 0.25
CA TYR A 88 -1.29 14.68 1.12
C TYR A 88 -0.09 14.10 0.39
N THR A 89 1.01 13.91 1.12
CA THR A 89 2.06 12.97 0.77
C THR A 89 1.79 11.66 1.50
N ILE A 90 1.68 10.57 0.75
CA ILE A 90 1.38 9.23 1.26
C ILE A 90 2.51 8.29 0.88
N THR A 91 2.92 7.44 1.82
CA THR A 91 3.92 6.39 1.58
C THR A 91 3.38 5.00 1.86
N LEU A 92 3.99 3.99 1.24
CA LEU A 92 3.79 2.57 1.51
C LEU A 92 5.16 1.88 1.62
N ASP A 93 5.43 1.31 2.78
CA ASP A 93 6.62 0.55 3.13
C ASP A 93 6.27 -0.93 3.27
N LEU A 94 6.87 -1.75 2.41
CA LEU A 94 6.68 -3.20 2.33
C LEU A 94 7.91 -3.98 2.83
N SER A 95 8.88 -3.31 3.44
CA SER A 95 10.16 -3.91 3.85
C SER A 95 10.03 -4.93 4.99
N ASP A 96 9.00 -4.79 5.83
CA ASP A 96 8.69 -5.74 6.91
C ASP A 96 7.43 -6.55 6.57
N SER A 97 7.63 -7.81 6.14
CA SER A 97 6.56 -8.75 5.83
C SER A 97 5.59 -9.08 6.98
N GLN A 98 5.95 -8.73 8.23
CA GLN A 98 5.07 -8.89 9.39
C GLN A 98 4.33 -7.61 9.76
N GLN A 99 4.74 -6.46 9.23
CA GLN A 99 4.19 -5.16 9.56
C GLN A 99 4.35 -4.18 8.38
N TYR A 100 3.57 -4.39 7.33
CA TYR A 100 3.41 -3.37 6.29
C TYR A 100 2.81 -2.11 6.89
N LYS A 101 3.26 -0.95 6.41
CA LYS A 101 2.86 0.34 6.97
C LYS A 101 3.01 1.45 5.94
N GLY A 102 2.48 2.62 6.26
CA GLY A 102 2.62 3.82 5.48
C GLY A 102 2.65 5.06 6.36
N THR A 103 2.72 6.21 5.72
CA THR A 103 2.53 7.53 6.35
C THR A 103 1.54 8.34 5.53
N ILE A 104 0.84 9.26 6.19
CA ILE A 104 -0.05 10.25 5.56
C ILE A 104 0.32 11.59 6.17
N VAL A 105 0.84 12.51 5.35
CA VAL A 105 1.27 13.84 5.78
C VAL A 105 0.56 14.90 4.95
N LYS A 106 -0.32 15.67 5.60
CA LYS A 106 -1.01 16.81 4.97
C LYS A 106 0.03 17.87 4.58
N GLN A 107 -0.09 18.41 3.37
CA GLN A 107 0.76 19.51 2.87
C GLN A 107 0.24 20.87 3.33
#